data_AF-A0A0B7GWH5-F1
#
_entry.id   AF-A0A0B7GWH5-F1
#
_cell.length_a   1.000
_cell.length_b   1.000
_cell.length_c   1.000
_cell.angle_alpha   90.00
_cell.angle_beta   90.00
_cell.angle_gamma   90.00
#
_symmetry.space_group_name_H-M   'P 1'
#
loop_
_entity.id
_entity.type
_entity.pdbx_description
1 polymer ?
#
loop_
_entity_poly.entity_id
_entity_poly.type
_entity_poly.pdbx_seq_one_letter_code
_entity_poly.pdbx_strand_id
1 'polypeptide(L)'
;MFYKKECKADYVLAVKENQKTLYDDICDYFRIDEIRENLTACENYRSTSEKAHGQFETRKYYITDDITWLSNKSKWEGIKSIGMVETTITKGEKTTVERRYYISSLLLISTYL
;
A
#
# COMPACT_ATOMS: atom_id res chain seq x y z
N MET A 1 -9.13 3.82 -41.00
CA MET A 1 -7.99 3.72 -40.04
C MET A 1 -8.56 3.46 -38.67
N PHE A 2 -8.33 2.28 -38.09
CA PHE A 2 -8.72 2.00 -36.71
C PHE A 2 -7.57 2.42 -35.79
N TYR A 3 -7.80 3.41 -34.93
CA TYR A 3 -6.85 3.81 -33.90
C TYR A 3 -6.83 2.70 -32.84
N LYS A 4 -5.79 1.86 -32.86
CA LYS A 4 -5.57 0.87 -31.79
C LYS A 4 -5.08 1.64 -30.56
N LYS A 5 -5.99 2.00 -29.66
CA LYS A 5 -5.63 2.47 -28.32
C LYS A 5 -5.03 1.26 -27.61
N GLU A 6 -3.74 1.28 -27.35
CA GLU A 6 -3.12 0.28 -26.48
C GLU A 6 -3.75 0.43 -25.09
N CYS A 7 -4.54 -0.55 -24.67
CA CYS A 7 -5.07 -0.60 -23.32
C CYS A 7 -3.90 -0.89 -22.37
N LYS A 8 -3.23 0.17 -21.87
CA LYS A 8 -2.35 0.02 -20.71
C LYS A 8 -3.22 -0.44 -19.54
N ALA A 9 -2.98 -1.66 -19.08
CA ALA A 9 -3.70 -2.23 -17.95
C ALA A 9 -3.28 -1.52 -16.66
N ASP A 10 -4.23 -1.33 -15.75
CA ASP A 10 -3.91 -0.85 -14.42
C ASP A 10 -3.09 -1.88 -13.63
N TYR A 11 -2.25 -1.41 -12.72
CA TYR A 11 -1.37 -2.24 -11.92
C TYR A 11 -1.39 -1.89 -10.44
N VAL A 12 -1.07 -2.89 -9.62
CA VAL A 12 -0.64 -2.76 -8.22
C VAL A 12 0.62 -3.60 -8.07
N LEU A 13 1.75 -2.97 -7.78
CA LEU A 13 3.06 -3.62 -7.74
C LEU A 13 3.69 -3.46 -6.35
N ALA A 14 4.19 -4.57 -5.82
CA ALA A 14 4.96 -4.56 -4.57
C ALA A 14 6.33 -3.90 -4.81
N VAL A 15 6.68 -2.95 -3.95
CA VAL A 15 7.98 -2.27 -3.99
C VAL A 15 9.00 -3.13 -3.26
N LYS A 16 10.10 -3.43 -3.94
CA LYS A 16 11.20 -4.23 -3.38
C LYS A 16 12.31 -3.31 -2.86
N GLU A 17 13.01 -3.74 -1.82
CA GLU A 17 14.12 -3.01 -1.20
C GLU A 17 15.29 -2.68 -2.16
N ASN A 18 15.41 -3.40 -3.28
CA ASN A 18 16.42 -3.11 -4.29
C ASN A 18 16.16 -1.80 -5.07
N GLN A 19 15.03 -1.13 -4.83
CA GLN A 19 14.68 0.20 -5.35
C GLN A 19 14.78 1.26 -4.24
N LYS A 20 15.91 1.28 -3.53
CA LYS A 20 16.13 2.01 -2.27
C LYS A 20 15.36 3.34 -2.15
N THR A 21 15.59 4.29 -3.04
CA THR A 21 14.94 5.62 -2.92
C THR A 21 13.41 5.58 -2.90
N LEU A 22 12.76 4.77 -3.75
CA LEU A 22 11.30 4.67 -3.76
C LEU A 22 10.77 3.91 -2.55
N TYR A 23 11.46 2.82 -2.20
CA TYR A 23 11.10 2.01 -1.04
C TYR A 23 11.21 2.81 0.26
N ASP A 24 12.33 3.52 0.44
CA ASP A 24 12.65 4.32 1.61
C ASP A 24 11.63 5.46 1.77
N ASP A 25 11.33 6.20 0.69
CA ASP A 25 10.31 7.26 0.68
C ASP A 25 8.94 6.75 1.17
N ILE A 26 8.47 5.62 0.63
CA ILE A 26 7.18 5.04 1.01
C ILE A 26 7.22 4.50 2.44
N CYS A 27 8.32 3.86 2.82
CA CYS A 27 8.53 3.31 4.15
C CYS A 27 8.50 4.40 5.23
N ASP A 28 9.23 5.50 5.00
CA ASP A 28 9.31 6.63 5.92
C ASP A 28 7.96 7.33 6.06
N TYR A 29 7.23 7.52 4.96
CA TYR A 29 5.88 8.09 5.00
C TYR A 29 4.91 7.27 5.88
N PHE A 30 4.84 5.96 5.66
CA PHE A 30 3.94 5.09 6.45
C PHE A 30 4.47 4.75 7.85
N ARG A 31 5.72 5.10 8.18
CA ARG A 31 6.26 4.94 9.53
C ARG A 31 5.73 6.01 10.49
N ILE A 32 5.26 7.14 9.98
CA ILE A 32 4.72 8.23 10.78
C ILE A 32 3.32 7.85 11.29
N ASP A 33 3.12 7.86 12.61
CA ASP A 33 1.85 7.48 13.25
C ASP A 33 0.71 8.43 12.87
N GLU A 34 0.99 9.74 12.89
CA GLU A 34 0.04 10.80 12.54
C GLU A 34 -0.51 10.64 11.11
N ILE A 35 0.33 10.19 10.17
CA ILE A 35 -0.09 9.88 8.80
C ILE A 35 -1.07 8.70 8.81
N ARG A 36 -0.76 7.62 9.53
CA ARG A 36 -1.65 6.44 9.60
C ARG A 36 -2.98 6.77 10.28
N GLU A 37 -2.95 7.61 11.32
CA GLU A 37 -4.15 8.10 12.00
C GLU A 37 -5.00 8.98 11.06
N ASN A 38 -4.37 9.89 10.32
CA ASN A 38 -5.06 10.72 9.34
C ASN A 38 -5.73 9.88 8.23
N LEU A 39 -5.00 8.92 7.66
CA LEU A 39 -5.54 8.00 6.65
C LEU A 39 -6.71 7.17 7.19
N THR A 40 -6.68 6.83 8.49
CA THR A 40 -7.79 6.13 9.15
C THR A 40 -9.00 7.05 9.30
N ALA A 41 -8.80 8.31 9.68
CA ALA A 41 -9.85 9.32 9.80
C ALA A 41 -10.50 9.69 8.46
N CYS A 42 -9.74 9.63 7.35
CA CYS A 42 -10.21 9.89 5.99
C CYS A 42 -10.75 8.64 5.26
N GLU A 43 -11.00 7.54 5.97
CA GLU A 43 -11.48 6.26 5.39
C GLU A 43 -10.56 5.64 4.32
N ASN A 44 -9.30 6.08 4.25
CA ASN A 44 -8.25 5.53 3.40
C ASN A 44 -7.54 4.33 4.06
N TYR A 45 -8.33 3.53 4.76
CA TYR A 45 -7.87 2.45 5.63
C TYR A 45 -8.89 1.30 5.65
N ARG A 46 -8.39 0.07 5.69
CA ARG A 46 -9.20 -1.12 5.94
C ARG A 46 -8.48 -2.05 6.91
N SER A 47 -9.21 -2.80 7.72
CA SER A 47 -8.66 -3.92 8.48
C SER A 47 -9.46 -5.19 8.32
N THR A 48 -8.77 -6.31 8.29
CA THR A 48 -9.35 -7.65 8.34
C THR A 48 -8.64 -8.45 9.41
N SER A 49 -9.37 -9.37 10.04
CA SER A 49 -8.83 -10.26 11.05
C SER A 49 -9.34 -11.67 10.85
N GLU A 50 -8.44 -12.65 10.85
CA GLU A 50 -8.72 -14.06 10.66
C GLU A 50 -8.11 -14.87 11.81
N LYS A 51 -8.82 -15.90 12.27
CA LYS A 51 -8.33 -16.83 13.29
C LYS A 51 -8.34 -18.24 12.71
N ALA A 52 -7.18 -18.88 12.67
CA ALA A 52 -7.03 -20.24 12.16
C ALA A 52 -5.97 -21.01 12.95
N HIS A 53 -6.25 -22.26 13.34
CA HIS A 53 -5.28 -23.17 13.98
C HIS A 53 -4.46 -22.57 15.15
N GLY A 54 -5.10 -21.77 16.02
CA GLY A 54 -4.43 -21.12 17.16
C GLY A 54 -3.56 -19.91 16.80
N GLN A 55 -3.57 -19.51 15.53
CA GLN A 55 -2.98 -18.27 15.01
C GLN A 55 -4.09 -17.23 14.82
N PHE A 56 -3.78 -15.98 15.19
CA PHE A 56 -4.60 -14.82 14.91
C PHE A 56 -3.82 -13.90 13.99
N GLU A 57 -4.39 -13.57 12.84
CA GLU A 57 -3.80 -12.69 11.86
C GLU A 57 -4.67 -11.45 11.68
N THR A 58 -4.06 -10.27 11.76
CA THR A 58 -4.69 -8.98 11.45
C THR A 58 -3.94 -8.34 10.30
N ARG A 59 -4.65 -7.97 9.24
CA ARG A 59 -4.10 -7.23 8.11
C ARG A 59 -4.71 -5.84 8.09
N LYS A 60 -3.85 -4.82 8.11
CA LYS A 60 -4.21 -3.41 7.99
C LYS A 60 -3.74 -2.90 6.65
N TYR A 61 -4.64 -2.28 5.90
CA TYR A 61 -4.41 -1.74 4.57
C TYR A 61 -4.50 -0.22 4.67
N TYR A 62 -3.48 0.47 4.17
CA TYR A 62 -3.42 1.92 4.07
C TYR A 62 -3.14 2.29 2.62
N ILE A 63 -3.74 3.37 2.15
CA ILE A 63 -3.56 3.86 0.78
C ILE A 63 -3.62 5.38 0.74
N THR A 64 -2.87 6.02 -0.15
CA THR A 64 -2.94 7.46 -0.39
C THR A 64 -2.62 7.77 -1.84
N ASP A 65 -3.28 8.78 -2.40
CA ASP A 65 -2.99 9.37 -3.71
C ASP A 65 -2.17 10.66 -3.60
N ASP A 66 -1.89 11.16 -2.39
CA ASP A 66 -0.93 12.25 -2.19
C ASP A 66 0.51 11.72 -2.32
N ILE A 67 0.96 11.67 -3.57
CA ILE A 67 2.28 11.16 -3.97
C ILE A 67 3.13 12.26 -4.61
N THR A 68 2.78 13.53 -4.36
CA THR A 68 3.46 14.68 -4.98
C THR A 68 4.93 14.73 -4.60
N TRP A 69 5.25 14.37 -3.36
CA TRP A 69 6.56 14.32 -2.72
C TRP A 69 7.42 13.10 -3.09
N LEU A 70 6.85 12.07 -3.72
CA LEU A 70 7.53 10.80 -3.99
C LEU A 70 8.67 10.94 -5.02
N SER A 71 9.88 10.56 -4.64
CA SER A 71 11.05 10.60 -5.53
C SER A 71 10.95 9.53 -6.62
N ASN A 72 11.55 9.80 -7.78
CA ASN A 72 11.63 8.85 -8.90
C ASN A 72 10.27 8.30 -9.41
N LYS A 73 9.14 8.92 -9.06
CA LYS A 73 7.81 8.51 -9.55
C LYS A 73 7.70 8.55 -11.09
N SER A 74 8.49 9.38 -11.77
CA SER A 74 8.55 9.42 -13.25
C SER A 74 9.03 8.13 -13.89
N LYS A 75 9.71 7.24 -13.15
CA LYS A 75 10.09 5.89 -13.62
C LYS A 75 8.90 4.93 -13.68
N TRP A 76 7.79 5.29 -13.03
CA TRP A 76 6.59 4.49 -12.92
C TRP A 76 5.47 5.16 -13.71
N GLU A 77 5.31 4.73 -14.95
CA GLU A 77 4.30 5.30 -15.81
C GLU A 77 2.91 5.16 -15.18
N GLY A 78 2.21 6.28 -15.07
CA GLY A 78 0.83 6.30 -14.61
C GLY A 78 0.64 5.96 -13.13
N ILE A 79 1.67 6.03 -12.28
CA ILE A 79 1.50 5.91 -10.82
C ILE A 79 0.55 7.00 -10.31
N LYS A 80 -0.42 6.61 -9.48
CA LYS A 80 -1.43 7.50 -8.91
C LYS A 80 -1.59 7.35 -7.41
N SER A 81 -1.18 6.22 -6.83
CA SER A 81 -1.26 6.00 -5.39
C SER A 81 -0.15 5.09 -4.88
N ILE A 82 0.10 5.17 -3.58
CA ILE A 82 0.94 4.24 -2.83
C ILE A 82 0.10 3.58 -1.73
N GLY A 83 0.54 2.40 -1.29
CA GLY A 83 -0.13 1.69 -0.21
C GLY A 83 0.81 0.88 0.66
N MET A 84 0.30 0.52 1.83
CA MET A 84 1.00 -0.32 2.80
C MET A 84 0.04 -1.36 3.36
N VAL A 85 0.55 -2.59 3.50
CA VAL A 85 -0.11 -3.68 4.21
C VAL A 85 0.74 -4.03 5.42
N GLU A 86 0.19 -3.84 6.61
CA GLU A 86 0.77 -4.27 7.88
C GLU A 86 0.05 -5.55 8.33
N THR A 87 0.78 -6.65 8.33
CA THR A 87 0.31 -7.96 8.77
C THR A 87 0.86 -8.24 10.15
N THR A 88 -0.03 -8.38 11.14
CA THR A 88 0.31 -8.81 12.50
C THR A 88 -0.18 -10.24 12.70
N ILE A 89 0.76 -11.16 12.95
CA ILE A 89 0.47 -12.56 13.24
C ILE A 89 0.82 -12.86 14.69
N THR A 90 -0.15 -13.34 15.46
CA THR A 90 0.03 -13.81 16.84
C THR A 90 -0.22 -15.30 16.93
N LYS A 91 0.72 -16.06 17.49
CA LYS A 91 0.62 -17.50 17.72
C LYS A 91 1.23 -17.85 19.08
N GLY A 92 0.37 -18.17 20.05
CA GLY A 92 0.79 -18.30 21.45
C GLY A 92 1.33 -16.97 21.97
N GLU A 93 2.55 -16.98 22.52
CA GLU A 93 3.25 -15.80 23.04
C GLU A 93 4.06 -15.04 21.97
N LYS A 94 4.11 -15.55 20.73
CA LYS A 94 4.88 -14.93 19.65
C LYS A 94 3.99 -14.03 18.79
N THR A 95 4.39 -12.78 18.65
CA THR A 95 3.80 -11.82 17.71
C THR A 95 4.85 -11.40 16.68
N THR A 96 4.49 -11.44 15.40
CA THR A 96 5.32 -10.97 14.28
C THR A 96 4.56 -9.89 13.52
N VAL A 97 5.27 -8.84 13.12
CA VAL A 97 4.72 -7.76 12.29
C VAL A 97 5.53 -7.69 10.99
N GLU A 98 4.85 -7.81 9.85
CA GLU A 98 5.43 -7.62 8.52
C GLU A 98 4.77 -6.42 7.85
N ARG A 99 5.56 -5.58 7.20
CA ARG A 99 5.06 -4.46 6.38
C ARG A 99 5.46 -4.65 4.93
N ARG A 100 4.51 -4.46 4.02
CA ARG A 100 4.75 -4.51 2.59
C ARG A 100 4.19 -3.27 1.91
N TYR A 101 4.96 -2.72 0.99
CA TYR A 101 4.67 -1.45 0.33
C TYR A 101 4.34 -1.66 -1.14
N TYR A 102 3.47 -0.79 -1.67
CA TYR A 102 2.91 -0.92 -3.00
C TYR A 102 2.83 0.44 -3.70
N ILE A 103 2.95 0.40 -5.01
CA ILE A 103 2.59 1.48 -5.93
C ILE A 103 1.45 1.01 -6.83
N SER A 104 0.60 1.93 -7.25
CA SER A 104 -0.57 1.61 -8.05
C SER A 104 -0.87 2.70 -9.09
N SER A 105 -1.37 2.29 -10.26
CA SER A 105 -1.91 3.22 -11.26
C SER A 105 -3.38 3.57 -11.04
N LEU A 106 -4.00 2.97 -10.02
CA LEU A 106 -5.38 3.24 -9.64
C LEU A 106 -5.46 4.47 -8.74
N LEU A 107 -6.49 5.29 -8.97
CA LEU A 107 -6.88 6.32 -8.02
C LEU A 107 -7.56 5.67 -6.81
N LEU A 108 -7.63 6.41 -5.71
CA LEU A 108 -8.55 6.12 -4.62
C LEU A 108 -9.98 6.17 -5.17
N ILE A 109 -10.51 5.01 -5.56
CA ILE A 109 -11.92 4.84 -5.87
C ILE A 109 -12.52 4.14 -4.66
N SER A 110 -13.45 4.80 -3.98
CA SER A 110 -14.17 4.30 -2.78
C SER A 110 -14.85 2.92 -2.96
N THR A 111 -14.84 2.34 -4.16
CA THR A 111 -15.51 1.08 -4.50
C THR A 111 -14.60 -0.16 -4.39
N TYR A 112 -13.29 -0.01 -4.20
CA TYR A 112 -12.35 -1.15 -4.09
C TYR A 112 -11.69 -1.30 -2.70
N LEU A 113 -12.20 -0.59 -1.69
CA LEU A 113 -11.86 -0.71 -0.26
C LEU A 113 -13.10 -1.10 0.55
#